data_AF-A0A1E2VB50-F1
#
_entry.id   AF-A0A1E2VB50-F1
#
_cell.length_a   1.000
_cell.length_b   1.000
_cell.length_c   1.000
_cell.angle_alpha   90.00
_cell.angle_beta   90.00
_cell.angle_gamma   90.00
#
_symmetry.space_group_name_H-M   'P 1'
#
loop_
_entity.id
_entity.type
_entity.pdbx_description
1 polymer ?
#
loop_
_entity_poly.entity_id
_entity_poly.type
_entity_poly.pdbx_seq_one_letter_code
_entity_poly.pdbx_strand_id
1 'polypeptide(L)'
;MKLPDFTEFEPFVALRQQMGARRQGHFELFDPKRHLNGRERSALETTGLKRSLSQLRALADGTWAIKNSRILIYSAHTPGHYHLAQCPSLLTQKRQEVVITTRRQGQIPGFTEDVTAQVCSDCLQLLGYKGFDLTRNRKIAYSKALLKDFSREDFFKVFTLYPVRGIAEHTLTESPLTQSNHQASGDA
;
A
#
# COMPACT_ATOMS: atom_id res chain seq x y z
N MET A 1 -13.66 -34.50 -23.05
CA MET A 1 -12.50 -35.20 -22.47
C MET A 1 -12.45 -34.85 -20.98
N LYS A 2 -12.37 -35.82 -20.06
CA LYS A 2 -12.22 -35.56 -18.62
C LYS A 2 -10.73 -35.53 -18.30
N LEU A 3 -10.26 -34.48 -17.60
CA LEU A 3 -8.88 -34.40 -17.15
C LEU A 3 -8.67 -35.34 -15.94
N PRO A 4 -7.47 -35.93 -15.78
CA PRO A 4 -7.12 -36.69 -14.58
C PRO A 4 -7.18 -35.78 -13.33
N ASP A 5 -7.69 -36.34 -12.23
CA ASP A 5 -7.70 -35.68 -10.93
C ASP A 5 -6.36 -35.93 -10.21
N PHE A 6 -5.64 -34.86 -9.88
CA PHE A 6 -4.35 -34.91 -9.20
C PHE A 6 -4.43 -34.52 -7.72
N THR A 7 -5.64 -34.35 -7.17
CA THR A 7 -5.87 -33.89 -5.79
C THR A 7 -5.22 -34.81 -4.75
N GLU A 8 -5.20 -36.12 -5.03
CA GLU A 8 -4.65 -37.19 -4.19
C GLU A 8 -3.35 -37.79 -4.78
N PHE A 9 -2.74 -37.15 -5.78
CA PHE A 9 -1.56 -37.71 -6.44
C PHE A 9 -0.35 -37.70 -5.50
N GLU A 10 0.07 -38.90 -5.06
CA GLU A 10 1.07 -39.10 -4.01
C GLU A 10 2.36 -38.29 -4.20
N PRO A 11 2.96 -38.20 -5.41
CA PRO A 11 4.16 -37.39 -5.62
C PRO A 11 3.97 -35.90 -5.29
N PHE A 12 2.78 -35.34 -5.57
CA PHE A 12 2.47 -33.95 -5.23
C PHE A 12 2.17 -33.76 -3.75
N VAL A 13 1.55 -34.76 -3.11
CA VAL A 13 1.33 -34.76 -1.66
C VAL A 13 2.66 -34.79 -0.91
N ALA A 14 3.58 -35.67 -1.30
CA ALA A 14 4.92 -35.77 -0.71
C ALA A 14 5.71 -34.47 -0.87
N LEU A 15 5.74 -33.90 -2.08
CA LEU A 15 6.40 -32.61 -2.34
C LEU A 15 5.80 -31.49 -1.48
N ARG A 16 4.46 -31.41 -1.40
CA ARG A 16 3.76 -30.41 -0.58
C ARG A 16 4.13 -30.52 0.90
N GLN A 17 4.27 -31.74 1.42
CA GLN A 17 4.71 -31.97 2.81
C GLN A 17 6.17 -31.55 3.01
N GLN A 18 7.06 -31.85 2.07
CA GLN A 18 8.47 -31.41 2.12
C GLN A 18 8.59 -29.88 2.10
N MET A 19 7.69 -29.19 1.41
CA MET A 19 7.60 -27.73 1.41
C MET A 19 6.94 -27.14 2.69
N GLY A 20 6.55 -27.97 3.66
CA GLY A 20 5.90 -27.54 4.90
C GLY A 20 4.44 -27.08 4.74
N ALA A 21 3.81 -27.34 3.58
CA ALA A 21 2.46 -26.86 3.28
C ALA A 21 1.38 -27.83 3.78
N ARG A 22 0.68 -27.45 4.86
CA ARG A 22 -0.33 -28.31 5.50
C ARG A 22 -1.65 -28.44 4.72
N ARG A 23 -1.96 -27.52 3.81
CA ARG A 23 -3.19 -27.51 2.99
C ARG A 23 -2.86 -27.38 1.52
N GLN A 24 -3.78 -27.81 0.65
CA GLN A 24 -3.75 -27.46 -0.76
C GLN A 24 -3.78 -25.93 -0.88
N GLY A 25 -3.02 -25.39 -1.83
CA GLY A 25 -2.97 -23.95 -2.07
C GLY A 25 -4.36 -23.38 -2.38
N HIS A 26 -4.58 -22.12 -2.06
CA HIS A 26 -5.80 -21.41 -2.47
C HIS A 26 -5.62 -20.90 -3.90
N PHE A 27 -6.26 -21.57 -4.85
CA PHE A 27 -6.24 -21.18 -6.26
C PHE A 27 -7.49 -20.37 -6.58
N GLU A 28 -7.30 -19.13 -7.01
CA GLU A 28 -8.37 -18.30 -7.58
C GLU A 28 -8.14 -18.17 -9.07
N LEU A 29 -9.22 -18.24 -9.84
CA LEU A 29 -9.18 -17.90 -11.25
C LEU A 29 -8.69 -16.46 -11.43
N PHE A 30 -7.91 -16.24 -12.48
CA PHE A 30 -7.39 -14.92 -12.77
C PHE A 30 -8.52 -13.96 -13.16
N ASP A 31 -8.77 -12.96 -12.31
CA ASP A 31 -9.64 -11.82 -12.64
C ASP A 31 -8.77 -10.60 -12.97
N PRO A 32 -8.77 -10.08 -14.21
CA PRO A 32 -7.96 -8.92 -14.60
C PRO A 32 -8.31 -7.64 -13.82
N LYS A 33 -9.51 -7.55 -13.24
CA LYS A 33 -9.92 -6.41 -12.39
C LYS A 33 -9.27 -6.49 -11.01
N ARG A 34 -9.00 -7.69 -10.50
CA ARG A 34 -8.47 -7.92 -9.14
C ARG A 34 -7.00 -8.33 -9.11
N HIS A 35 -6.48 -8.84 -10.21
CA HIS A 35 -5.13 -9.39 -10.30
C HIS A 35 -4.28 -8.61 -11.28
N LEU A 36 -3.03 -8.36 -10.88
CA LEU A 36 -2.02 -7.81 -11.76
C LEU A 36 -1.59 -8.89 -12.75
N ASN A 37 -1.60 -8.54 -14.04
CA ASN A 37 -1.00 -9.36 -15.09
C ASN A 37 0.54 -9.27 -15.02
N GLY A 38 1.23 -10.13 -15.79
CA GLY A 38 2.70 -10.19 -15.79
C GLY A 38 3.35 -8.84 -16.13
N ARG A 39 2.85 -8.14 -17.16
CA ARG A 39 3.37 -6.84 -17.58
C ARG A 39 3.23 -5.78 -16.49
N GLU A 40 2.08 -5.72 -15.83
CA GLU A 40 1.82 -4.80 -14.72
C GLU A 40 2.75 -5.07 -13.54
N ARG A 41 2.97 -6.34 -13.18
CA ARG A 41 3.89 -6.73 -12.11
C ARG A 41 5.32 -6.32 -12.43
N SER A 42 5.79 -6.65 -13.63
CA SER A 42 7.14 -6.28 -14.07
C SER A 42 7.32 -4.77 -14.06
N ALA A 43 6.36 -4.02 -14.62
CA ALA A 43 6.43 -2.56 -14.63
C ALA A 43 6.44 -1.97 -13.22
N LEU A 44 5.61 -2.46 -12.29
CA LEU A 44 5.61 -2.01 -10.90
C LEU A 44 6.94 -2.27 -10.19
N GLU A 45 7.64 -3.35 -10.52
CA GLU A 45 8.90 -3.72 -9.90
C GLU A 45 10.11 -2.98 -10.52
N THR A 46 10.05 -2.63 -11.81
CA THR A 46 11.20 -2.06 -12.53
C THR A 46 11.09 -0.56 -12.74
N THR A 47 10.08 -0.11 -13.49
CA THR A 47 9.93 1.27 -13.96
C THR A 47 8.91 2.08 -13.17
N GLY A 48 8.13 1.43 -12.33
CA GLY A 48 6.89 1.97 -11.79
C GLY A 48 5.81 2.17 -12.86
N LEU A 49 4.63 2.59 -12.43
CA LEU A 49 3.51 2.95 -13.29
C LEU A 49 3.01 4.35 -12.94
N LYS A 50 2.73 5.17 -13.97
CA LYS A 50 2.03 6.45 -13.78
C LYS A 50 0.53 6.20 -13.68
N ARG A 51 -0.09 6.74 -12.64
CA ARG A 51 -1.53 6.64 -12.36
C ARG A 51 -2.04 7.93 -11.73
N SER A 52 -3.32 8.21 -11.93
CA SER A 52 -3.97 9.23 -11.11
C SER A 52 -4.15 8.69 -9.69
N LEU A 53 -3.93 9.52 -8.68
CA LEU A 53 -4.13 9.15 -7.28
C LEU A 53 -5.56 8.64 -7.02
N SER A 54 -6.56 9.16 -7.75
CA SER A 54 -7.97 8.73 -7.65
C SER A 54 -8.25 7.32 -8.16
N GLN A 55 -7.34 6.74 -8.96
CA GLN A 55 -7.45 5.37 -9.47
C GLN A 55 -6.89 4.34 -8.48
N LEU A 56 -6.30 4.80 -7.38
CA LEU A 56 -5.70 3.96 -6.37
C LEU A 56 -6.72 3.70 -5.26
N ARG A 57 -6.61 2.52 -4.66
CA ARG A 57 -7.45 2.08 -3.55
C ARG A 57 -6.69 2.28 -2.25
N ALA A 58 -7.38 2.73 -1.22
CA ALA A 58 -6.88 2.56 0.13
C ALA A 58 -7.53 1.39 0.85
N LEU A 59 -6.72 0.73 1.64
CA LEU A 59 -7.09 -0.42 2.44
C LEU A 59 -7.52 0.05 3.84
N ALA A 60 -8.29 -0.77 4.56
CA ALA A 60 -8.71 -0.45 5.94
C ALA A 60 -7.56 -0.21 6.92
N ASP A 61 -6.37 -0.73 6.62
CA ASP A 61 -5.16 -0.45 7.42
C ASP A 61 -4.49 0.88 7.08
N GLY A 62 -5.10 1.69 6.20
CA GLY A 62 -4.62 2.99 5.75
C GLY A 62 -3.59 2.94 4.62
N THR A 63 -3.12 1.75 4.21
CA THR A 63 -2.12 1.62 3.14
C THR A 63 -2.73 1.69 1.74
N TRP A 64 -1.91 2.06 0.74
CA TRP A 64 -2.35 2.12 -0.66
C TRP A 64 -2.23 0.79 -1.38
N ALA A 65 -3.14 0.57 -2.33
CA ALA A 65 -3.20 -0.60 -3.18
C ALA A 65 -3.61 -0.27 -4.62
N ILE A 66 -3.13 -1.09 -5.55
CA ILE A 66 -3.68 -1.23 -6.90
C ILE A 66 -4.06 -2.69 -7.11
N LYS A 67 -5.33 -2.92 -7.45
CA LYS A 67 -5.90 -4.29 -7.42
C LYS A 67 -5.53 -4.97 -6.10
N ASN A 68 -5.28 -6.28 -6.07
CA ASN A 68 -4.90 -7.01 -4.85
C ASN A 68 -3.44 -6.83 -4.37
N SER A 69 -2.75 -5.76 -4.75
CA SER A 69 -1.34 -5.52 -4.36
C SER A 69 -1.16 -4.18 -3.67
N ARG A 70 -0.48 -4.18 -2.52
CA ARG A 70 -0.02 -2.94 -1.87
C ARG A 70 1.05 -2.26 -2.73
N ILE A 71 1.11 -0.95 -2.66
CA ILE A 71 2.02 -0.13 -3.44
C ILE A 71 2.64 0.97 -2.60
N LEU A 72 3.79 1.43 -3.07
CA LEU A 72 4.41 2.68 -2.67
C LEU A 72 4.02 3.75 -3.70
N ILE A 73 3.88 4.99 -3.24
CA ILE A 73 3.52 6.12 -4.08
C ILE A 73 4.64 7.16 -4.05
N TYR A 74 5.09 7.61 -5.21
CA TYR A 74 5.89 8.80 -5.38
C TYR A 74 5.07 9.91 -6.04
N SER A 75 5.16 11.11 -5.49
CA SER A 75 4.55 12.32 -6.02
C SER A 75 5.62 13.39 -6.24
N ALA A 76 5.54 14.09 -7.38
CA ALA A 76 6.37 15.25 -7.65
C ALA A 76 6.13 16.42 -6.66
N HIS A 77 4.98 16.44 -5.97
CA HIS A 77 4.64 17.48 -4.99
C HIS A 77 5.26 17.23 -3.61
N THR A 78 5.78 16.02 -3.36
CA THR A 78 6.53 15.68 -2.16
C THR A 78 7.91 15.13 -2.56
N PRO A 79 8.78 15.96 -3.17
CA PRO A 79 10.09 15.52 -3.61
C PRO A 79 10.90 14.98 -2.43
N GLY A 80 11.73 13.98 -2.66
CA GLY A 80 12.51 13.33 -1.61
C GLY A 80 11.75 12.26 -0.81
N HIS A 81 10.42 12.21 -0.90
CA HIS A 81 9.60 11.29 -0.10
C HIS A 81 8.72 10.35 -0.93
N TYR A 82 8.62 9.10 -0.48
CA TYR A 82 7.60 8.17 -0.94
C TYR A 82 6.60 7.86 0.18
N HIS A 83 5.39 7.51 -0.22
CA HIS A 83 4.24 7.35 0.65
C HIS A 83 3.75 5.91 0.65
N LEU A 84 3.28 5.49 1.82
CA LEU A 84 2.77 4.15 2.10
C LEU A 84 1.26 4.16 2.34
N ALA A 85 0.75 5.30 2.80
CA ALA A 85 -0.58 5.43 3.37
C ALA A 85 -1.28 6.70 2.90
N GLN A 86 -2.56 6.82 3.23
CA GLN A 86 -3.39 8.00 2.96
C GLN A 86 -3.04 9.18 3.90
N CYS A 87 -1.76 9.57 3.94
CA CYS A 87 -1.33 10.64 4.83
C CYS A 87 -1.75 12.03 4.31
N PRO A 88 -1.88 13.02 5.22
CA PRO A 88 -2.24 14.39 4.84
C PRO A 88 -1.29 14.99 3.80
N SER A 89 0.01 14.78 3.94
CA SER A 89 1.04 15.28 3.02
C SER A 89 0.79 14.87 1.56
N LEU A 90 0.36 13.63 1.31
CA LEU A 90 0.04 13.15 -0.03
C LEU A 90 -1.32 13.69 -0.52
N LEU A 91 -2.30 13.80 0.38
CA LEU A 91 -3.69 14.15 0.03
C LEU A 91 -3.92 15.65 -0.22
N THR A 92 -2.91 16.50 0.01
CA THR A 92 -2.96 17.95 -0.29
C THR A 92 -3.45 18.24 -1.71
N GLN A 93 -3.15 17.36 -2.67
CA GLN A 93 -3.67 17.46 -4.05
C GLN A 93 -4.29 16.13 -4.49
N LYS A 94 -5.61 16.01 -4.37
CA LYS A 94 -6.34 14.77 -4.70
C LYS A 94 -6.31 14.40 -6.18
N ARG A 95 -6.17 15.38 -7.09
CA ARG A 95 -6.15 15.20 -8.54
C ARG A 95 -4.73 15.38 -9.10
N GLN A 96 -3.82 14.56 -8.62
CA GLN A 96 -2.43 14.54 -9.10
C GLN A 96 -2.11 13.20 -9.79
N GLU A 97 -1.17 13.24 -10.73
CA GLU A 97 -0.52 12.03 -11.22
C GLU A 97 0.61 11.62 -10.27
N VAL A 98 0.72 10.32 -10.03
CA VAL A 98 1.73 9.73 -9.17
C VAL A 98 2.39 8.56 -9.86
N VAL A 99 3.62 8.24 -9.44
CA VAL A 99 4.31 7.00 -9.81
C VAL A 99 4.09 5.98 -8.71
N ILE A 100 3.62 4.80 -9.07
CA ILE A 100 3.40 3.69 -8.13
C ILE A 100 4.39 2.55 -8.39
N THR A 101 4.80 1.85 -7.33
CA THR A 101 5.75 0.74 -7.42
C THR A 101 5.54 -0.30 -6.31
N THR A 102 5.98 -1.53 -6.55
CA THR A 102 6.07 -2.61 -5.55
C THR A 102 7.50 -2.87 -5.07
N ARG A 103 8.47 -2.11 -5.61
CA ARG A 103 9.90 -2.36 -5.44
C ARG A 103 10.31 -2.25 -3.98
N ARG A 104 10.86 -3.35 -3.45
CA ARG A 104 11.24 -3.49 -2.03
C ARG A 104 12.64 -2.98 -1.71
N GLN A 105 13.53 -2.94 -2.70
CA GLN A 105 14.94 -2.61 -2.52
C GLN A 105 15.43 -1.70 -3.66
N GLY A 106 16.55 -1.01 -3.48
CA GLY A 106 17.14 -0.14 -4.51
C GLY A 106 16.31 1.11 -4.81
N GLN A 107 16.63 1.82 -5.89
CA GLN A 107 16.02 3.12 -6.18
C GLN A 107 14.52 3.00 -6.51
N ILE A 108 13.72 3.93 -5.97
CA ILE A 108 12.29 4.02 -6.29
C ILE A 108 12.13 4.66 -7.66
N PRO A 109 11.37 4.05 -8.58
CA PRO A 109 11.11 4.65 -9.88
C PRO A 109 10.40 6.01 -9.75
N GLY A 110 10.86 6.99 -10.52
CA GLY A 110 10.38 8.38 -10.44
C GLY A 110 11.31 9.32 -9.67
N PHE A 111 12.26 8.80 -8.90
CA PHE A 111 13.36 9.60 -8.33
C PHE A 111 14.51 9.71 -9.32
N THR A 112 15.18 10.87 -9.35
CA THR A 112 16.46 11.05 -10.01
C THR A 112 17.57 10.31 -9.24
N GLU A 113 18.63 9.89 -9.92
CA GLU A 113 19.72 9.06 -9.36
C GLU A 113 20.43 9.71 -8.16
N ASP A 114 20.40 11.04 -8.07
CA ASP A 114 21.08 11.79 -7.01
C ASP A 114 20.30 11.89 -5.69
N VAL A 115 19.03 11.44 -5.65
CA VAL A 115 18.17 11.59 -4.47
C VAL A 115 17.83 10.25 -3.85
N THR A 116 18.33 10.01 -2.64
CA THR A 116 17.90 8.86 -1.84
C THR A 116 16.51 9.13 -1.28
N ALA A 117 15.50 8.50 -1.87
CA ALA A 117 14.12 8.59 -1.44
C ALA A 117 13.92 8.09 0.00
N GLN A 118 13.31 8.90 0.86
CA GLN A 118 12.96 8.53 2.24
C GLN A 118 11.47 8.26 2.38
N VAL A 119 11.08 7.45 3.35
CA VAL A 119 9.66 7.25 3.66
C VAL A 119 9.07 8.52 4.27
N CYS A 120 7.83 8.86 3.94
CA CYS A 120 7.11 9.97 4.55
C CYS A 120 6.83 9.69 6.05
N SER A 121 7.20 10.63 6.92
CA SER A 121 6.94 10.54 8.37
C SER A 121 5.46 10.48 8.71
N ASP A 122 4.61 11.20 7.98
CA ASP A 122 3.17 11.21 8.23
C ASP A 122 2.54 9.86 7.92
N CYS A 123 3.08 9.13 6.94
CA CYS A 123 2.67 7.75 6.69
C CYS A 123 3.00 6.87 7.90
N LEU A 124 4.21 6.96 8.45
CA LEU A 124 4.59 6.15 9.61
C LEU A 124 3.78 6.51 10.87
N GLN A 125 3.50 7.80 11.06
CA GLN A 125 2.66 8.30 12.15
C GLN A 125 1.23 7.77 12.02
N LEU A 126 0.63 7.88 10.83
CA LEU A 126 -0.73 7.42 10.56
C LEU A 126 -0.86 5.90 10.78
N LEU A 127 0.13 5.13 10.34
CA LEU A 127 0.15 3.68 10.49
C LEU A 127 0.56 3.20 11.89
N GLY A 128 1.02 4.11 12.77
CA GLY A 128 1.63 3.73 14.06
C GLY A 128 2.79 2.74 13.91
N TYR A 129 3.52 2.79 12.79
CA TYR A 129 4.45 1.73 12.38
C TYR A 129 5.56 1.53 13.42
N LYS A 130 5.67 0.33 13.98
CA LYS A 130 6.63 -0.01 15.06
C LYS A 130 6.59 1.01 16.22
N GLY A 131 5.42 1.59 16.50
CA GLY A 131 5.24 2.58 17.56
C GLY A 131 5.80 3.97 17.26
N PHE A 132 6.08 4.27 15.98
CA PHE A 132 6.52 5.57 15.49
C PHE A 132 5.61 6.70 15.96
N ASP A 133 6.22 7.73 16.53
CA ASP A 133 5.54 8.92 17.02
C ASP A 133 6.53 10.10 17.12
N LEU A 134 6.31 11.16 16.35
CA LEU A 134 7.11 12.39 16.42
C LEU A 134 6.51 13.46 17.35
N THR A 135 5.28 13.25 17.83
CA THR A 135 4.59 14.21 18.72
C THR A 135 4.92 14.00 20.18
N ARG A 136 5.26 12.76 20.57
CA ARG A 136 5.63 12.43 21.96
C ARG A 136 7.13 12.58 22.17
N ASN A 137 7.56 13.58 22.96
CA ASN A 137 8.97 13.85 23.26
C ASN A 137 9.82 12.61 23.58
N ARG A 138 9.30 11.69 24.42
CA ARG A 138 10.02 10.47 24.80
C ARG A 138 10.31 9.49 23.64
N LYS A 139 9.59 9.62 22.51
CA LYS A 139 9.72 8.75 21.34
C LYS A 139 10.44 9.41 20.16
N ILE A 140 10.72 10.71 20.21
CA ILE A 140 11.29 11.43 19.06
C ILE A 140 12.62 10.82 18.60
N ALA A 141 13.53 10.52 19.54
CA ALA A 141 14.83 9.95 19.20
C ALA A 141 14.69 8.58 18.51
N TYR A 142 13.81 7.71 19.04
CA TYR A 142 13.49 6.42 18.44
C TYR A 142 12.88 6.58 17.04
N SER A 143 11.88 7.45 16.89
CA SER A 143 11.20 7.71 15.62
C SER A 143 12.16 8.24 14.55
N LYS A 144 13.07 9.15 14.92
CA LYS A 144 14.11 9.65 13.99
C LYS A 144 15.08 8.54 13.54
N ALA A 145 15.48 7.65 14.44
CA ALA A 145 16.29 6.50 14.08
C ALA A 145 15.52 5.55 13.14
N LEU A 146 14.25 5.26 13.47
CA LEU A 146 13.39 4.41 12.65
C LEU A 146 13.16 4.98 11.23
N LEU A 147 13.07 6.30 11.07
CA LEU A 147 13.00 6.95 9.75
C LEU A 147 14.27 6.74 8.93
N LYS A 148 15.42 6.90 9.57
CA LYS A 148 16.73 6.74 8.92
C LYS A 148 16.96 5.30 8.48
N ASP A 149 16.59 4.36 9.32
CA ASP A 149 16.84 2.92 9.12
C ASP A 149 15.63 2.20 8.49
N PHE A 150 14.68 2.95 7.95
CA PHE A 150 13.45 2.37 7.39
C PHE A 150 13.76 1.44 6.22
N SER A 151 13.28 0.20 6.32
CA SER A 151 13.34 -0.80 5.25
C SER A 151 11.95 -1.08 4.69
N ARG A 152 11.79 -0.90 3.37
CA ARG A 152 10.58 -1.32 2.63
C ARG A 152 10.38 -2.83 2.71
N GLU A 153 11.46 -3.60 2.74
CA GLU A 153 11.37 -5.05 2.87
C GLU A 153 10.75 -5.44 4.22
N ASP A 154 11.22 -4.84 5.32
CA ASP A 154 10.65 -5.07 6.64
C ASP A 154 9.21 -4.56 6.75
N PHE A 155 8.92 -3.43 6.11
CA PHE A 155 7.55 -2.93 6.02
C PHE A 155 6.63 -3.97 5.38
N PHE A 156 7.03 -4.59 4.26
CA PHE A 156 6.21 -5.60 3.59
C PHE A 156 6.17 -6.97 4.29
N LYS A 157 7.00 -7.21 5.31
CA LYS A 157 6.83 -8.34 6.25
C LYS A 157 5.66 -8.10 7.20
N VAL A 158 5.45 -6.85 7.62
CA VAL A 158 4.33 -6.44 8.49
C VAL A 158 3.04 -6.25 7.67
N PHE A 159 3.14 -5.55 6.53
CA PHE A 159 2.05 -5.27 5.61
C PHE A 159 2.22 -6.08 4.33
N THR A 160 1.62 -7.28 4.27
CA THR A 160 1.84 -8.23 3.17
C THR A 160 1.64 -7.57 1.80
N LEU A 161 2.68 -7.51 0.96
CA LEU A 161 2.60 -6.85 -0.35
C LEU A 161 1.47 -7.43 -1.23
N TYR A 162 1.41 -8.76 -1.32
CA TYR A 162 0.43 -9.51 -2.11
C TYR A 162 0.33 -10.94 -1.56
N PRO A 163 -0.86 -11.58 -1.61
CA PRO A 163 -2.15 -10.98 -1.97
C PRO A 163 -2.74 -10.19 -0.79
N VAL A 164 -3.31 -9.03 -1.09
CA VAL A 164 -4.17 -8.30 -0.14
C VAL A 164 -5.52 -9.02 -0.10
N ARG A 165 -5.79 -9.77 0.97
CA ARG A 165 -7.04 -10.52 1.17
C ARG A 165 -7.77 -10.05 2.41
N GLY A 166 -9.10 -9.99 2.35
CA GLY A 166 -9.96 -9.84 3.54
C GLY A 166 -9.86 -8.50 4.26
N ILE A 167 -9.27 -7.48 3.64
CA ILE A 167 -9.21 -6.13 4.20
C ILE A 167 -10.31 -5.31 3.55
N ALA A 168 -11.24 -4.81 4.37
CA ALA A 168 -12.32 -3.93 3.91
C ALA A 168 -11.73 -2.67 3.24
N GLU A 169 -12.43 -2.12 2.27
CA GLU A 169 -11.97 -0.94 1.52
C GLU A 169 -12.49 0.32 2.21
N HIS A 170 -11.63 1.32 2.42
CA HIS A 170 -12.09 2.68 2.70
C HIS A 170 -12.23 3.40 1.35
N THR A 171 -13.48 3.59 0.92
CA THR A 171 -13.77 4.55 -0.14
C THR A 171 -13.46 5.94 0.41
N LEU A 172 -12.73 6.75 -0.36
CA LEU A 172 -12.58 8.18 -0.09
C LEU A 172 -13.94 8.87 -0.30
N THR A 173 -14.90 8.64 0.59
CA THR A 173 -16.15 9.38 0.61
C THR A 173 -15.87 10.79 1.11
N GLU A 174 -16.37 11.74 0.33
CA GLU A 174 -16.31 13.18 0.60
C GLU A 174 -16.75 13.49 2.04
N SER A 175 -15.94 14.24 2.78
CA SER A 175 -16.33 14.77 4.09
C SER A 175 -17.57 15.67 3.93
N PRO A 176 -18.64 15.48 4.71
CA PRO A 176 -19.68 16.49 4.83
C PRO A 176 -19.20 17.55 5.82
N LEU A 177 -18.61 18.62 5.30
CA LEU A 177 -18.48 19.88 6.02
C LEU A 177 -19.04 20.98 5.13
N THR A 178 -20.31 21.34 5.36
CA THR A 178 -20.79 22.72 5.56
C THR A 178 -22.31 22.81 5.37
N GLN A 179 -22.99 23.24 6.43
CA GLN A 179 -24.07 24.25 6.46
C GLN A 179 -24.49 24.36 7.93
N SER A 180 -23.75 25.11 8.74
CA SER A 180 -23.98 26.53 9.05
C SER A 180 -25.37 26.81 9.65
N ASN A 181 -25.35 27.02 10.96
CA ASN A 181 -26.35 27.73 11.76
C ASN A 181 -27.04 28.85 10.98
N HIS A 182 -28.37 28.80 10.92
CA HIS A 182 -29.19 30.00 10.98
C HIS A 182 -30.17 29.86 12.15
N GLN A 183 -29.77 30.44 13.28
CA GLN A 183 -30.71 31.00 14.23
C GLN A 183 -31.39 32.19 13.55
N ALA A 184 -32.71 32.14 13.43
CA ALA A 184 -33.54 33.32 13.27
C ALA A 184 -34.67 33.21 14.31
N SER A 185 -34.45 33.93 15.40
CA SER A 185 -35.43 34.46 16.33
C SER A 185 -36.61 35.11 15.60
N GLY A 186 -37.82 34.87 16.12
CA GLY A 186 -39.04 35.55 15.69
C GLY A 186 -40.22 35.19 16.58
N ASP A 187 -40.23 35.73 17.80
CA ASP A 187 -41.44 35.93 18.58
C ASP A 187 -42.27 37.05 17.93
N ALA A 188 -43.53 36.76 17.61
CA ALA A 188 -44.73 37.60 17.76
C ALA A 188 -45.94 36.92 17.10
#